data_AF-A0A453JCG6-F1
#
_entry.id   AF-A0A453JCG6-F1
#
_cell.length_a   1.000
_cell.length_b   1.000
_cell.length_c   1.000
_cell.angle_alpha   90.00
_cell.angle_beta   90.00
_cell.angle_gamma   90.00
#
_symmetry.space_group_name_H-M   'P 1'
#
loop_
_entity.id
_entity.type
_entity.pdbx_description
1 polymer ?
#
loop_
_entity_poly.entity_id
_entity_poly.type
_entity_poly.pdbx_seq_one_letter_code
_entity_poly.pdbx_strand_id
1 'polypeptide(L)'
;DIMLYLCERGHVEGGMVFQLLEDLTDMSTIKDCKDVFGYIESKQDVLGKQELFGRGKLVMLRTCNQLLRRLSKSNDVVFCGRIIMFLAHFFPLSERSALNIKGVFNTSNETKYEKDATDGISVDFNFYQTLWSLQEHFRNPALTTTNPTKWQKFASNLTVVLSTFEAQPLSDADGKHNNLEQEEDAAFNIKYLTSSKLMGLELKDASFRRHILVQCLIFFDYLKAPGKSDKEGPSESMKEEIKSCEERVKNLLEMIPPKGKEFLQSIEHILEREKNWVWWKRDGCPAFEKQPFEKKSGQAGARKRKPRWRLGNKELAQLWKWAELNPDALTDSDRVRMPSVTEYWKPLAEDMDTSAGIEEEYHHKNNRVYCWKGLRFQARQDLEGFSRFCDYGIEGVVPPELLPPDVRAKFNSKPSEKAKRPKREDARGTSAHPKEPQVPRASSGAYLGYHNP
;
A
#
# COMPACT_ATOMS: atom_id res chain seq x y z
N ASP A 1 26.50 -12.30 -33.21
CA ASP A 1 25.21 -11.85 -33.79
C ASP A 1 24.38 -12.92 -34.50
N ILE A 2 24.87 -13.65 -35.52
CA ILE A 2 24.01 -14.56 -36.33
C ILE A 2 23.14 -15.53 -35.50
N MET A 3 23.74 -16.25 -34.54
CA MET A 3 22.98 -17.15 -33.66
C MET A 3 21.96 -16.41 -32.78
N LEU A 4 22.29 -15.21 -32.29
CA LEU A 4 21.37 -14.38 -31.50
C LEU A 4 20.12 -14.01 -32.34
N TYR A 5 20.33 -13.57 -33.58
CA TYR A 5 19.24 -13.26 -34.52
C TYR A 5 18.36 -14.47 -34.86
N LEU A 6 18.96 -15.65 -35.03
CA LEU A 6 18.20 -16.91 -35.25
C LEU A 6 17.40 -17.33 -34.01
N CYS A 7 17.96 -17.12 -32.81
CA CYS A 7 17.27 -17.36 -31.54
C CYS A 7 16.11 -16.38 -31.33
N GLU A 8 16.30 -15.08 -31.59
CA GLU A 8 15.25 -14.05 -31.49
C GLU A 8 14.09 -14.27 -32.46
N ARG A 9 14.34 -14.91 -33.61
CA ARG A 9 13.29 -15.30 -34.57
C ARG A 9 12.68 -16.67 -34.32
N GLY A 10 13.11 -17.39 -33.27
CA GLY A 10 12.65 -18.74 -32.97
C GLY A 10 13.04 -19.80 -34.02
N HIS A 11 13.99 -19.49 -34.92
CA HIS A 11 14.53 -20.48 -35.87
C HIS A 11 15.48 -21.47 -35.19
N VAL A 12 16.07 -21.08 -34.06
CA VAL A 12 16.96 -21.89 -33.22
C VAL A 12 16.50 -21.73 -31.77
N GLU A 13 16.74 -22.74 -30.93
CA GLU A 13 16.43 -22.66 -29.49
C GLU A 13 17.19 -21.52 -28.81
N GLY A 14 16.47 -20.68 -28.07
CA GLY A 14 17.02 -19.50 -27.37
C GLY A 14 18.15 -19.77 -26.37
N GLY A 15 18.33 -21.02 -25.92
CA GLY A 15 19.48 -21.42 -25.11
C GLY A 15 20.80 -21.52 -25.88
N MET A 16 20.77 -21.74 -27.20
CA MET A 16 21.96 -22.02 -28.02
C MET A 16 22.93 -20.84 -28.07
N VAL A 17 22.44 -19.59 -28.04
CA VAL A 17 23.32 -18.42 -27.98
C VAL A 17 24.10 -18.36 -26.67
N PHE A 18 23.53 -18.85 -25.56
CA PHE A 18 24.22 -18.91 -24.28
C PHE A 18 25.25 -20.03 -24.23
N GLN A 19 24.96 -21.19 -24.82
CA GLN A 19 25.94 -22.27 -24.94
C GLN A 19 27.14 -21.81 -25.79
N LEU A 20 26.90 -21.16 -26.92
CA LEU A 20 27.97 -20.61 -27.75
C LEU A 20 28.82 -19.55 -27.00
N LEU A 21 28.21 -18.75 -26.12
CA LEU A 21 28.94 -17.79 -25.29
C LEU A 21 29.75 -18.50 -24.18
N GLU A 22 29.20 -19.55 -23.55
CA GLU A 22 29.93 -20.42 -22.62
C GLU A 22 31.18 -21.00 -23.31
N ASP A 23 30.99 -21.70 -24.43
CA ASP A 23 32.04 -22.34 -25.22
C ASP A 23 33.10 -21.33 -25.68
N LEU A 24 32.68 -20.15 -26.17
CA LEU A 24 33.58 -19.07 -26.59
C LEU A 24 34.42 -18.54 -25.42
N THR A 25 33.82 -18.34 -24.25
CA THR A 25 34.58 -17.89 -23.07
C THR A 25 35.54 -18.97 -22.56
N ASP A 26 35.16 -20.24 -22.57
CA ASP A 26 36.02 -21.33 -22.08
C ASP A 26 37.19 -21.65 -23.02
N MET A 27 37.05 -21.44 -24.33
CA MET A 27 38.15 -21.54 -25.29
C MET A 27 39.03 -20.29 -25.41
N SER A 28 38.61 -19.15 -24.84
CA SER A 28 39.31 -17.86 -24.93
C SER A 28 40.36 -17.63 -23.82
N THR A 29 41.39 -16.82 -24.09
CA THR A 29 42.31 -16.36 -23.04
C THR A 29 41.64 -15.34 -22.12
N ILE A 30 42.22 -15.06 -20.94
CA ILE A 30 41.68 -14.03 -20.03
C ILE A 30 41.63 -12.63 -20.66
N LYS A 31 42.51 -12.34 -21.62
CA LYS A 31 42.48 -11.09 -22.38
C LYS A 31 41.24 -11.05 -23.28
N ASP A 32 41.07 -12.05 -24.13
CA ASP A 32 39.97 -12.10 -25.10
C ASP A 32 38.60 -12.25 -24.40
N CYS A 33 38.55 -12.92 -23.25
CA CYS A 33 37.38 -12.97 -22.38
C CYS A 33 36.86 -11.58 -21.97
N LYS A 34 37.72 -10.55 -21.87
CA LYS A 34 37.29 -9.18 -21.54
C LYS A 34 36.52 -8.54 -22.71
N ASP A 35 36.92 -8.86 -23.94
CA ASP A 35 36.26 -8.40 -25.17
C ASP A 35 34.97 -9.19 -25.43
N VAL A 36 34.99 -10.51 -25.25
CA VAL A 36 33.80 -11.38 -25.31
C VAL A 36 32.77 -10.94 -24.26
N PHE A 37 33.19 -10.61 -23.04
CA PHE A 37 32.28 -10.12 -22.00
C PHE A 37 31.77 -8.71 -22.30
N GLY A 38 32.56 -7.84 -22.92
CA GLY A 38 32.09 -6.55 -23.45
C GLY A 38 30.98 -6.71 -24.50
N TYR A 39 31.08 -7.73 -25.36
CA TYR A 39 29.97 -8.09 -26.24
C TYR A 39 28.73 -8.57 -25.46
N ILE A 40 28.89 -9.40 -24.42
CA ILE A 40 27.77 -9.87 -23.58
C ILE A 40 27.05 -8.67 -22.92
N GLU A 41 27.79 -7.76 -22.29
CA GLU A 41 27.27 -6.51 -21.72
C GLU A 41 26.50 -5.70 -22.79
N SER A 42 27.07 -5.52 -24.00
CA SER A 42 26.43 -4.78 -25.10
C SER A 42 25.12 -5.38 -25.62
N LYS A 43 24.84 -6.65 -25.32
CA LYS A 43 23.63 -7.38 -25.75
C LYS A 43 22.72 -7.74 -24.56
N GLN A 44 22.97 -7.23 -23.36
CA GLN A 44 22.26 -7.64 -22.14
C GLN A 44 20.74 -7.47 -22.26
N ASP A 45 20.25 -6.38 -22.84
CA ASP A 45 18.81 -6.11 -23.01
C ASP A 45 18.12 -7.13 -23.93
N VAL A 46 18.87 -7.64 -24.91
CA VAL A 46 18.38 -8.66 -25.85
C VAL A 46 18.41 -10.03 -25.19
N LEU A 47 19.53 -10.39 -24.55
CA LEU A 47 19.70 -11.66 -23.84
C LEU A 47 18.75 -11.79 -22.63
N GLY A 48 18.37 -10.66 -22.03
CA GLY A 48 17.44 -10.58 -20.89
C GLY A 48 15.96 -10.74 -21.27
N LYS A 49 15.61 -10.73 -22.57
CA LYS A 49 14.24 -11.02 -23.03
C LYS A 49 13.79 -12.39 -22.52
N GLN A 50 12.56 -12.47 -21.97
CA GLN A 50 11.97 -13.67 -21.36
C GLN A 50 12.18 -14.97 -22.17
N GLU A 51 12.06 -14.87 -23.50
CA GLU A 51 12.18 -15.98 -24.47
C GLU A 51 13.59 -16.59 -24.50
N LEU A 52 14.62 -15.76 -24.34
CA LEU A 52 16.02 -16.16 -24.32
C LEU A 52 16.47 -16.46 -22.88
N PHE A 53 16.25 -15.52 -21.95
CA PHE A 53 16.61 -15.62 -20.54
C PHE A 53 16.04 -16.88 -19.88
N GLY A 54 14.78 -17.23 -20.16
CA GLY A 54 14.11 -18.39 -19.56
C GLY A 54 14.83 -19.72 -19.80
N ARG A 55 15.51 -19.87 -20.95
CA ARG A 55 16.31 -21.06 -21.29
C ARG A 55 17.80 -20.87 -20.99
N GLY A 56 18.33 -19.66 -21.16
CA GLY A 56 19.75 -19.35 -21.06
C GLY A 56 20.30 -19.02 -19.67
N LYS A 57 19.46 -18.56 -18.73
CA LYS A 57 19.93 -17.96 -17.47
C LYS A 57 20.89 -18.83 -16.66
N LEU A 58 20.66 -20.14 -16.58
CA LEU A 58 21.54 -21.04 -15.82
C LEU A 58 22.90 -21.26 -16.50
N VAL A 59 22.95 -21.20 -17.83
CA VAL A 59 24.20 -21.25 -18.61
C VAL A 59 24.98 -19.95 -18.40
N MET A 60 24.32 -18.78 -18.51
CA MET A 60 24.96 -17.48 -18.23
C MET A 60 25.51 -17.41 -16.80
N LEU A 61 24.73 -17.88 -15.81
CA LEU A 61 25.18 -17.95 -14.41
C LEU A 61 26.40 -18.85 -14.26
N ARG A 62 26.43 -20.02 -14.93
CA ARG A 62 27.57 -20.93 -14.89
C ARG A 62 28.82 -20.27 -15.51
N THR A 63 28.67 -19.74 -16.72
CA THR A 63 29.70 -19.02 -17.48
C THR A 63 30.36 -17.92 -16.66
N CYS A 64 29.55 -17.04 -16.05
CA CYS A 64 30.06 -15.97 -15.18
C CYS A 64 30.80 -16.52 -13.94
N ASN A 65 30.29 -17.61 -13.34
CA ASN A 65 30.95 -18.28 -12.22
C ASN A 65 32.24 -19.02 -12.61
N GLN A 66 32.34 -19.56 -13.83
CA GLN A 66 33.59 -20.13 -14.39
C GLN A 66 34.63 -19.03 -14.60
N LEU A 67 34.25 -17.91 -15.23
CA LEU A 67 35.12 -16.75 -15.38
C LEU A 67 35.63 -16.24 -14.02
N LEU A 68 34.75 -16.03 -13.04
CA LEU A 68 35.13 -15.60 -11.68
C LEU A 68 36.06 -16.59 -10.93
N ARG A 69 36.12 -17.87 -11.34
CA ARG A 69 37.10 -18.85 -10.81
C ARG A 69 38.43 -18.83 -11.56
N ARG A 70 38.42 -18.47 -12.85
CA ARG A 70 39.62 -18.38 -13.71
C ARG A 70 40.41 -17.08 -13.50
N LEU A 71 39.75 -16.01 -13.05
CA LEU A 71 40.34 -14.69 -12.86
C LEU A 71 41.18 -14.55 -11.59
N SER A 72 42.24 -13.73 -11.66
CA SER A 72 43.02 -13.39 -10.47
C SER A 72 42.26 -12.41 -9.58
N LYS A 73 42.04 -12.80 -8.32
CA LYS A 73 41.38 -11.96 -7.31
C LYS A 73 42.22 -10.78 -6.81
N SER A 74 43.49 -10.66 -7.26
CA SER A 74 44.33 -9.49 -7.01
C SER A 74 44.50 -8.61 -8.25
N ASN A 75 44.58 -9.19 -9.45
CA ASN A 75 44.98 -8.46 -10.66
C ASN A 75 43.79 -8.13 -11.58
N ASP A 76 42.74 -8.96 -11.60
CA ASP A 76 41.56 -8.80 -12.47
C ASP A 76 40.35 -8.26 -11.70
N VAL A 77 40.57 -7.52 -10.62
CA VAL A 77 39.53 -7.07 -9.68
C VAL A 77 38.45 -6.25 -10.36
N VAL A 78 38.83 -5.34 -11.27
CA VAL A 78 37.89 -4.54 -12.08
C VAL A 78 37.01 -5.43 -12.97
N PHE A 79 37.57 -6.49 -13.55
CA PHE A 79 36.83 -7.40 -14.41
C PHE A 79 35.92 -8.35 -13.61
N CYS A 80 36.38 -8.84 -12.46
CA CYS A 80 35.52 -9.51 -11.48
C CYS A 80 34.34 -8.61 -11.06
N GLY A 81 34.59 -7.32 -10.82
CA GLY A 81 33.58 -6.31 -10.51
C GLY A 81 32.54 -6.17 -11.63
N ARG A 82 32.98 -6.01 -12.89
CA ARG A 82 32.10 -6.00 -14.08
C ARG A 82 31.21 -7.24 -14.16
N ILE A 83 31.77 -8.44 -13.98
CA ILE A 83 31.00 -9.69 -14.04
C ILE A 83 29.94 -9.74 -12.92
N ILE A 84 30.29 -9.32 -11.69
CA ILE A 84 29.36 -9.27 -10.56
C ILE A 84 28.25 -8.23 -10.79
N MET A 85 28.58 -7.05 -11.31
CA MET A 85 27.62 -6.00 -11.65
C MET A 85 26.66 -6.43 -12.77
N PHE A 86 27.19 -7.08 -13.81
CA PHE A 86 26.38 -7.69 -14.86
C PHE A 86 25.43 -8.76 -14.28
N LEU A 87 25.92 -9.67 -13.43
CA LEU A 87 25.05 -10.67 -12.78
C LEU A 87 23.95 -10.02 -11.92
N ALA A 88 24.25 -8.92 -11.22
CA ALA A 88 23.27 -8.21 -10.40
C ALA A 88 22.22 -7.44 -11.23
N HIS A 89 22.55 -7.05 -12.47
CA HIS A 89 21.63 -6.35 -13.38
C HIS A 89 20.83 -7.33 -14.27
N PHE A 90 21.49 -8.36 -14.80
CA PHE A 90 20.93 -9.32 -15.75
C PHE A 90 19.92 -10.28 -15.09
N PHE A 91 20.05 -10.54 -13.79
CA PHE A 91 19.10 -11.37 -13.04
C PHE A 91 18.10 -10.47 -12.29
N PRO A 92 16.78 -10.62 -12.52
CA PRO A 92 15.77 -9.89 -11.75
C PRO A 92 15.90 -10.12 -10.24
N LEU A 93 15.63 -9.11 -9.43
CA LEU A 93 15.87 -9.17 -7.97
C LEU A 93 15.17 -10.34 -7.25
N SER A 94 14.04 -10.84 -7.77
CA SER A 94 13.32 -12.00 -7.23
C SER A 94 13.73 -13.36 -7.83
N GLU A 95 14.68 -13.40 -8.76
CA GLU A 95 15.16 -14.63 -9.38
C GLU A 95 16.00 -15.43 -8.39
N ARG A 96 15.42 -16.53 -7.88
CA ARG A 96 16.01 -17.35 -6.81
C ARG A 96 17.43 -17.85 -7.07
N SER A 97 17.82 -18.00 -8.34
CA SER A 97 19.18 -18.44 -8.72
C SER A 97 20.26 -17.37 -8.47
N ALA A 98 19.90 -16.09 -8.37
CA ALA A 98 20.80 -14.98 -8.04
C ALA A 98 20.82 -14.62 -6.54
N LEU A 99 20.04 -15.32 -5.71
CA LEU A 99 19.84 -14.99 -4.29
C LEU A 99 20.47 -16.04 -3.36
N ASN A 100 21.24 -15.58 -2.38
CA ASN A 100 21.78 -16.44 -1.30
C ASN A 100 20.71 -16.78 -0.25
N ILE A 101 19.62 -17.46 -0.66
CA ILE A 101 18.46 -17.82 0.19
C ILE A 101 18.90 -18.69 1.38
N LYS A 102 19.90 -19.54 1.20
CA LYS A 102 20.45 -20.39 2.27
C LYS A 102 21.19 -19.59 3.36
N GLY A 103 21.66 -18.39 3.06
CA GLY A 103 22.43 -17.56 3.99
C GLY A 103 23.85 -18.07 4.25
N VAL A 104 24.47 -18.71 3.26
CA VAL A 104 25.83 -19.28 3.40
C VAL A 104 26.86 -18.16 3.33
N PHE A 105 27.71 -18.05 4.35
CA PHE A 105 28.84 -17.11 4.39
C PHE A 105 30.03 -17.60 3.55
N ASN A 106 30.78 -16.67 2.96
CA ASN A 106 32.00 -17.00 2.21
C ASN A 106 33.20 -17.22 3.14
N THR A 107 33.24 -18.38 3.79
CA THR A 107 34.32 -18.77 4.72
C THR A 107 35.70 -18.89 4.07
N SER A 108 35.79 -18.96 2.73
CA SER A 108 37.05 -18.99 1.99
C SER A 108 37.80 -17.65 1.96
N ASN A 109 37.13 -16.53 2.23
CA ASN A 109 37.79 -15.23 2.33
C ASN A 109 38.38 -15.06 3.74
N GLU A 110 39.55 -15.65 3.96
CA GLU A 110 40.29 -15.57 5.21
C GLU A 110 41.19 -14.32 5.26
N THR A 111 41.11 -13.58 6.36
CA THR A 111 42.11 -12.59 6.76
C THR A 111 43.29 -13.35 7.36
N LYS A 112 44.39 -13.48 6.60
CA LYS A 112 45.62 -14.12 7.05
C LYS A 112 46.49 -13.08 7.76
N TYR A 113 46.93 -13.36 8.97
CA TYR A 113 47.76 -12.46 9.77
C TYR A 113 48.91 -13.24 10.43
N GLU A 114 49.95 -12.52 10.88
CA GLU A 114 51.15 -13.10 11.50
C GLU A 114 50.78 -13.82 12.80
N LYS A 115 51.35 -15.01 13.06
CA LYS A 115 51.04 -15.81 14.25
C LYS A 115 52.12 -15.75 15.33
N ASP A 116 53.35 -15.50 14.94
CA ASP A 116 54.52 -15.46 15.80
C ASP A 116 55.16 -14.07 15.70
N ALA A 117 55.73 -13.57 16.79
CA ALA A 117 56.36 -12.26 16.83
C ALA A 117 57.65 -12.27 16.00
N THR A 118 57.82 -11.29 15.10
CA THR A 118 59.08 -11.13 14.36
C THR A 118 60.10 -10.35 15.20
N ASP A 119 61.33 -10.85 15.28
CA ASP A 119 62.40 -10.23 16.07
C ASP A 119 62.64 -8.74 15.73
N GLY A 120 62.90 -7.94 16.77
CA GLY A 120 63.38 -6.56 16.65
C GLY A 120 62.33 -5.44 16.66
N ILE A 121 61.07 -5.71 17.03
CA ILE A 121 59.98 -4.71 17.01
C ILE A 121 59.29 -4.58 18.37
N SER A 122 59.14 -3.35 18.86
CA SER A 122 58.43 -3.00 20.10
C SER A 122 56.93 -2.78 19.87
N VAL A 123 56.23 -3.78 19.35
CA VAL A 123 54.76 -3.78 19.18
C VAL A 123 54.15 -4.78 20.17
N ASP A 124 53.01 -4.42 20.77
CA ASP A 124 52.23 -5.36 21.57
C ASP A 124 51.62 -6.43 20.66
N PHE A 125 52.34 -7.55 20.55
CA PHE A 125 51.93 -8.66 19.72
C PHE A 125 50.69 -9.40 20.28
N ASN A 126 50.45 -9.33 21.59
CA ASN A 126 49.25 -9.90 22.21
C ASN A 126 48.01 -9.08 21.82
N PHE A 127 48.12 -7.76 21.81
CA PHE A 127 47.07 -6.88 21.29
C PHE A 127 46.83 -7.14 19.80
N TYR A 128 47.89 -7.27 19.00
CA TYR A 128 47.79 -7.59 17.58
C TYR A 128 47.06 -8.92 17.30
N GLN A 129 47.43 -10.00 18.00
CA GLN A 129 46.70 -11.26 17.92
C GLN A 129 45.24 -11.12 18.38
N THR A 130 44.99 -10.35 19.44
CA THR A 130 43.65 -10.09 19.98
C THR A 130 42.76 -9.39 18.94
N LEU A 131 43.23 -8.30 18.32
CA LEU A 131 42.49 -7.57 17.29
C LEU A 131 42.15 -8.47 16.09
N TRP A 132 43.14 -9.14 15.52
CA TRP A 132 42.92 -9.95 14.31
C TRP A 132 42.11 -11.22 14.57
N SER A 133 42.09 -11.74 15.81
CA SER A 133 41.21 -12.86 16.18
C SER A 133 39.71 -12.56 16.01
N LEU A 134 39.29 -11.29 16.11
CA LEU A 134 37.90 -10.88 15.90
C LEU A 134 37.41 -11.19 14.48
N GLN A 135 38.31 -11.20 13.49
CA GLN A 135 37.97 -11.49 12.10
C GLN A 135 37.47 -12.93 11.88
N GLU A 136 37.80 -13.90 12.75
CA GLU A 136 37.20 -15.25 12.69
C GLU A 136 35.68 -15.19 12.89
N HIS A 137 35.25 -14.37 13.85
CA HIS A 137 33.84 -14.20 14.22
C HIS A 137 33.07 -13.41 13.15
N PHE A 138 33.65 -12.33 12.61
CA PHE A 138 33.06 -11.57 11.50
C PHE A 138 32.95 -12.39 10.21
N ARG A 139 33.90 -13.30 9.93
CA ARG A 139 33.87 -14.17 8.75
C ARG A 139 32.76 -15.23 8.81
N ASN A 140 32.46 -15.76 9.99
CA ASN A 140 31.40 -16.75 10.16
C ASN A 140 30.56 -16.51 11.43
N PRO A 141 29.64 -15.52 11.39
CA PRO A 141 28.87 -15.11 12.56
C PRO A 141 28.06 -16.23 13.23
N ALA A 142 27.54 -17.17 12.43
CA ALA A 142 26.73 -18.31 12.89
C ALA A 142 27.44 -19.22 13.91
N LEU A 143 28.78 -19.28 13.89
CA LEU A 143 29.54 -20.03 14.89
C LEU A 143 29.48 -19.41 16.29
N THR A 144 29.22 -18.10 16.38
CA THR A 144 29.17 -17.38 17.66
C THR A 144 27.78 -17.47 18.29
N THR A 145 26.71 -17.43 17.47
CA THR A 145 25.33 -17.65 17.95
C THR A 145 25.13 -19.04 18.57
N THR A 146 25.74 -20.07 18.00
CA THR A 146 25.54 -21.47 18.42
C THR A 146 26.40 -21.91 19.62
N ASN A 147 27.45 -21.15 19.99
CA ASN A 147 28.40 -21.56 21.02
C ASN A 147 28.71 -20.41 22.00
N PRO A 148 28.16 -20.44 23.23
CA PRO A 148 28.40 -19.41 24.25
C PRO A 148 29.88 -19.17 24.56
N THR A 149 30.74 -20.19 24.47
CA THR A 149 32.18 -20.02 24.73
C THR A 149 32.88 -19.19 23.66
N LYS A 150 32.41 -19.26 22.39
CA LYS A 150 32.88 -18.37 21.32
C LYS A 150 32.41 -16.94 21.51
N TRP A 151 31.19 -16.72 21.99
CA TRP A 151 30.72 -15.38 22.33
C TRP A 151 31.55 -14.77 23.47
N GLN A 152 31.74 -15.49 24.58
CA GLN A 152 32.51 -14.96 25.71
C GLN A 152 33.96 -14.62 25.34
N LYS A 153 34.62 -15.45 24.51
CA LYS A 153 35.96 -15.12 23.97
C LYS A 153 35.95 -13.90 23.04
N PHE A 154 34.91 -13.74 22.21
CA PHE A 154 34.77 -12.56 21.37
C PHE A 154 34.56 -11.30 22.22
N ALA A 155 33.67 -11.35 23.22
CA ALA A 155 33.36 -10.23 24.10
C ALA A 155 34.57 -9.79 24.94
N SER A 156 35.38 -10.73 25.45
CA SER A 156 36.63 -10.40 26.15
C SER A 156 37.64 -9.72 25.22
N ASN A 157 37.84 -10.26 24.02
CA ASN A 157 38.80 -9.73 23.06
C ASN A 157 38.37 -8.36 22.52
N LEU A 158 37.08 -8.17 22.23
CA LEU A 158 36.51 -6.90 21.83
C LEU A 158 36.64 -5.86 22.97
N THR A 159 36.38 -6.25 24.22
CA THR A 159 36.54 -5.35 25.38
C THR A 159 37.95 -4.79 25.49
N VAL A 160 38.98 -5.60 25.24
CA VAL A 160 40.38 -5.12 25.16
C VAL A 160 40.52 -4.11 24.02
N VAL A 161 40.07 -4.45 22.80
CA VAL A 161 40.19 -3.57 21.61
C VAL A 161 39.50 -2.21 21.81
N LEU A 162 38.25 -2.21 22.30
CA LEU A 162 37.51 -0.97 22.55
C LEU A 162 38.20 -0.13 23.64
N SER A 163 38.70 -0.76 24.71
CA SER A 163 39.40 -0.03 25.77
C SER A 163 40.73 0.57 25.30
N THR A 164 41.44 -0.08 24.37
CA THR A 164 42.61 0.52 23.69
C THR A 164 42.23 1.69 22.80
N PHE A 165 41.11 1.61 22.06
CA PHE A 165 40.62 2.72 21.24
C PHE A 165 40.17 3.93 22.10
N GLU A 166 39.52 3.68 23.24
CA GLU A 166 39.13 4.68 24.24
C GLU A 166 40.36 5.34 24.90
N ALA A 167 41.40 4.58 25.23
CA ALA A 167 42.64 5.09 25.82
C ALA A 167 43.51 5.91 24.84
N GLN A 168 43.27 5.78 23.53
CA GLN A 168 44.00 6.50 22.48
C GLN A 168 43.02 7.22 21.54
N PRO A 169 42.33 8.28 21.97
CA PRO A 169 41.43 9.05 21.10
C PRO A 169 42.21 9.67 19.93
N LEU A 170 41.57 9.73 18.76
CA LEU A 170 42.13 10.37 17.56
C LEU A 170 41.93 11.89 17.60
N SER A 171 42.84 12.63 16.97
CA SER A 171 42.76 14.09 16.85
C SER A 171 42.15 14.52 15.51
N ASP A 172 41.68 15.77 15.42
CA ASP A 172 41.17 16.35 14.17
C ASP A 172 42.23 16.44 13.05
N ALA A 173 43.52 16.31 13.38
CA ALA A 173 44.57 16.22 12.37
C ALA A 173 44.57 14.85 11.67
N ASP A 174 44.34 13.76 12.41
CA ASP A 174 44.33 12.39 11.90
C ASP A 174 43.15 12.17 10.94
N GLY A 175 42.05 12.90 11.11
CA GLY A 175 40.88 12.85 10.22
C GLY A 175 41.09 13.50 8.84
N LYS A 176 42.10 14.38 8.66
CA LYS A 176 42.30 15.14 7.40
C LYS A 176 42.96 14.34 6.28
N HIS A 177 43.61 13.23 6.60
CA HIS A 177 44.24 12.36 5.60
C HIS A 177 43.24 11.57 4.74
N ASN A 178 41.94 11.61 5.05
CA ASN A 178 40.87 10.89 4.35
C ASN A 178 40.13 11.73 3.29
N ASN A 179 40.71 12.86 2.83
CA ASN A 179 40.11 13.65 1.74
C ASN A 179 40.38 12.97 0.38
N LEU A 180 39.38 12.20 -0.08
CA LEU A 180 39.34 11.40 -1.31
C LEU A 180 39.56 12.17 -2.64
N GLU A 181 39.78 13.50 -2.61
CA GLU A 181 39.88 14.35 -3.81
C GLU A 181 41.27 14.32 -4.50
N GLN A 182 42.25 13.61 -3.96
CA GLN A 182 43.62 13.51 -4.53
C GLN A 182 44.09 12.07 -4.83
N GLU A 183 43.23 11.06 -4.63
CA GLU A 183 43.62 9.64 -4.67
C GLU A 183 43.30 8.91 -5.99
N GLU A 184 43.36 9.58 -7.15
CA GLU A 184 43.22 8.88 -8.46
C GLU A 184 44.38 7.90 -8.74
N ASP A 185 45.56 8.12 -8.14
CA ASP A 185 46.76 7.27 -8.26
C ASP A 185 47.09 6.46 -6.98
N ALA A 186 46.25 6.51 -5.93
CA ALA A 186 46.51 5.75 -4.72
C ALA A 186 46.31 4.25 -4.97
N ALA A 187 47.31 3.43 -4.63
CA ALA A 187 47.23 1.97 -4.76
C ALA A 187 46.17 1.40 -3.81
N PHE A 188 44.93 1.31 -4.29
CA PHE A 188 43.76 0.95 -3.49
C PHE A 188 43.89 -0.47 -2.89
N ASN A 189 44.13 -0.52 -1.58
CA ASN A 189 44.31 -1.78 -0.86
C ASN A 189 42.96 -2.46 -0.60
N ILE A 190 42.62 -3.45 -1.43
CA ILE A 190 41.36 -4.20 -1.39
C ILE A 190 41.23 -5.10 -0.13
N LYS A 191 42.33 -5.29 0.62
CA LYS A 191 42.39 -6.07 1.86
C LYS A 191 43.22 -5.35 2.93
N TYR A 192 42.96 -5.68 4.18
CA TYR A 192 43.73 -5.22 5.34
C TYR A 192 45.24 -5.52 5.22
N LEU A 193 46.06 -4.60 5.72
CA LEU A 193 47.51 -4.68 5.72
C LEU A 193 48.01 -5.34 7.02
N THR A 194 47.71 -6.63 7.15
CA THR A 194 47.87 -7.46 8.35
C THR A 194 49.32 -7.73 8.80
N SER A 195 50.24 -6.78 8.72
CA SER A 195 51.60 -6.93 9.28
C SER A 195 51.72 -6.26 10.64
N SER A 196 52.31 -6.94 11.63
CA SER A 196 52.47 -6.40 12.98
C SER A 196 53.24 -5.08 13.01
N LYS A 197 54.13 -4.87 12.04
CA LYS A 197 54.95 -3.65 11.88
C LYS A 197 54.11 -2.39 11.61
N LEU A 198 52.94 -2.55 10.97
CA LEU A 198 52.07 -1.44 10.57
C LEU A 198 51.03 -1.08 11.65
N MET A 199 50.85 -1.93 12.66
CA MET A 199 49.81 -1.77 13.69
C MET A 199 49.82 -0.38 14.37
N GLY A 200 51.00 0.16 14.67
CA GLY A 200 51.13 1.50 15.28
C GLY A 200 50.73 2.67 14.37
N LEU A 201 50.65 2.44 13.06
CA LEU A 201 50.14 3.38 12.06
C LEU A 201 48.64 3.13 11.80
N GLU A 202 48.23 1.87 11.62
CA GLU A 202 46.81 1.50 11.45
C GLU A 202 45.95 1.97 12.63
N LEU A 203 46.46 1.90 13.86
CA LEU A 203 45.78 2.41 15.05
C LEU A 203 45.58 3.94 15.07
N LYS A 204 46.33 4.71 14.27
CA LYS A 204 46.14 6.16 14.13
C LYS A 204 45.19 6.53 12.99
N ASP A 205 44.92 5.61 12.07
CA ASP A 205 43.98 5.85 10.98
C ASP A 205 42.52 5.78 11.44
N ALA A 206 41.80 6.88 11.22
CA ALA A 206 40.37 6.98 11.45
C ALA A 206 39.56 6.00 10.58
N SER A 207 39.99 5.75 9.34
CA SER A 207 39.31 4.83 8.42
C SER A 207 39.45 3.38 8.88
N PHE A 208 40.65 2.92 9.24
CA PHE A 208 40.89 1.62 9.85
C PHE A 208 40.00 1.37 11.08
N ARG A 209 39.97 2.31 12.04
CA ARG A 209 39.11 2.18 13.23
C ARG A 209 37.63 2.10 12.86
N ARG A 210 37.16 2.94 11.91
CA ARG A 210 35.78 2.88 11.39
C ARG A 210 35.46 1.52 10.77
N HIS A 211 36.35 0.94 9.98
CA HIS A 211 36.14 -0.39 9.40
C HIS A 211 35.89 -1.46 10.47
N ILE A 212 36.72 -1.52 11.52
CA ILE A 212 36.57 -2.49 12.61
C ILE A 212 35.27 -2.26 13.41
N LEU A 213 34.96 -1.00 13.73
CA LEU A 213 33.76 -0.65 14.50
C LEU A 213 32.45 -0.89 13.69
N VAL A 214 32.44 -0.60 12.39
CA VAL A 214 31.31 -0.91 11.51
C VAL A 214 31.14 -2.42 11.33
N GLN A 215 32.23 -3.21 11.24
CA GLN A 215 32.14 -4.67 11.29
C GLN A 215 31.49 -5.17 12.59
N CYS A 216 31.77 -4.55 13.73
CA CYS A 216 31.11 -4.87 15.00
C CYS A 216 29.60 -4.60 14.93
N LEU A 217 29.16 -3.45 14.40
CA LEU A 217 27.74 -3.11 14.28
C LEU A 217 26.98 -4.08 13.35
N ILE A 218 27.55 -4.41 12.19
CA ILE A 218 26.97 -5.40 11.25
C ILE A 218 26.87 -6.77 11.93
N PHE A 219 27.90 -7.18 12.67
CA PHE A 219 27.90 -8.43 13.42
C PHE A 219 26.84 -8.46 14.54
N PHE A 220 26.66 -7.35 15.26
CA PHE A 220 25.63 -7.23 16.29
C PHE A 220 24.22 -7.25 15.70
N ASP A 221 23.96 -6.60 14.57
CA ASP A 221 22.64 -6.67 13.93
C ASP A 221 22.32 -8.10 13.47
N TYR A 222 23.31 -8.82 12.90
CA TYR A 222 23.17 -10.25 12.61
C TYR A 222 22.86 -11.10 13.87
N LEU A 223 23.54 -10.88 14.99
CA LEU A 223 23.27 -11.62 16.23
C LEU A 223 21.90 -11.29 16.84
N LYS A 224 21.40 -10.07 16.65
CA LYS A 224 20.07 -9.62 17.11
C LYS A 224 18.95 -10.06 16.17
N ALA A 225 19.24 -10.40 14.91
CA ALA A 225 18.25 -10.81 13.93
C ALA A 225 17.50 -12.07 14.40
N PRO A 226 16.15 -12.12 14.24
CA PRO A 226 15.39 -13.29 14.63
C PRO A 226 15.79 -14.52 13.81
N GLY A 227 16.03 -15.64 14.51
CA GLY A 227 16.33 -16.93 13.90
C GLY A 227 15.17 -17.48 13.06
N LYS A 228 15.38 -18.64 12.42
CA LYS A 228 14.30 -19.33 11.69
C LYS A 228 13.27 -19.96 12.63
N SER A 229 13.63 -20.14 13.90
CA SER A 229 12.74 -20.54 14.98
C SER A 229 13.02 -19.71 16.25
N ASP A 230 12.00 -19.51 17.08
CA ASP A 230 12.09 -18.74 18.33
C ASP A 230 13.06 -19.35 19.37
N LYS A 231 13.52 -20.59 19.15
CA LYS A 231 14.45 -21.32 20.03
C LYS A 231 15.93 -21.18 19.63
N GLU A 232 16.23 -20.52 18.51
CA GLU A 232 17.60 -20.35 17.97
C GLU A 232 18.18 -18.94 18.23
N GLY A 233 17.49 -18.10 19.01
CA GLY A 233 17.97 -16.76 19.36
C GLY A 233 19.03 -16.74 20.48
N PRO A 234 19.81 -15.65 20.62
CA PRO A 234 20.71 -15.45 21.75
C PRO A 234 19.94 -15.39 23.08
N SER A 235 20.60 -15.76 24.19
CA SER A 235 20.01 -15.61 25.54
C SER A 235 19.78 -14.14 25.89
N GLU A 236 18.89 -13.86 26.85
CA GLU A 236 18.67 -12.47 27.30
C GLU A 236 19.96 -11.84 27.86
N SER A 237 20.78 -12.59 28.60
CA SER A 237 22.09 -12.11 29.06
C SER A 237 23.02 -11.73 27.91
N MET A 238 23.07 -12.54 26.85
CA MET A 238 23.86 -12.26 25.65
C MET A 238 23.32 -11.02 24.91
N LYS A 239 21.99 -10.80 24.88
CA LYS A 239 21.40 -9.57 24.31
C LYS A 239 21.75 -8.32 25.10
N GLU A 240 21.84 -8.40 26.42
CA GLU A 240 22.28 -7.30 27.28
C GLU A 240 23.77 -6.99 27.09
N GLU A 241 24.62 -8.02 27.03
CA GLU A 241 26.04 -7.90 26.69
C GLU A 241 26.24 -7.27 25.29
N ILE A 242 25.50 -7.72 24.27
CA ILE A 242 25.52 -7.13 22.92
C ILE A 242 25.17 -5.64 22.96
N LYS A 243 24.08 -5.24 23.64
CA LYS A 243 23.68 -3.83 23.76
C LYS A 243 24.78 -2.98 24.42
N SER A 244 25.40 -3.48 25.50
CA SER A 244 26.49 -2.79 26.19
C SER A 244 27.71 -2.58 25.27
N CYS A 245 28.11 -3.60 24.51
CA CYS A 245 29.18 -3.48 23.53
C CYS A 245 28.81 -2.56 22.35
N GLU A 246 27.56 -2.62 21.87
CA GLU A 246 27.05 -1.79 20.78
C GLU A 246 27.09 -0.30 21.13
N GLU A 247 26.61 0.09 22.33
CA GLU A 247 26.67 1.48 22.79
C GLU A 247 28.12 2.00 22.89
N ARG A 248 29.08 1.20 23.39
CA ARG A 248 30.51 1.58 23.36
C ARG A 248 31.04 1.78 21.94
N VAL A 249 30.67 0.89 21.01
CA VAL A 249 31.06 1.00 19.59
C VAL A 249 30.48 2.26 18.94
N LYS A 250 29.21 2.60 19.22
CA LYS A 250 28.56 3.82 18.72
C LYS A 250 29.23 5.08 19.27
N ASN A 251 29.45 5.14 20.58
CA ASN A 251 30.14 6.27 21.22
C ASN A 251 31.55 6.49 20.62
N LEU A 252 32.30 5.41 20.38
CA LEU A 252 33.60 5.50 19.70
C LEU A 252 33.49 6.00 18.25
N LEU A 253 32.52 5.51 17.47
CA LEU A 253 32.29 5.99 16.11
C LEU A 253 31.92 7.47 16.05
N GLU A 254 31.11 7.94 17.00
CA GLU A 254 30.70 9.34 17.10
C GLU A 254 31.89 10.28 17.33
N MET A 255 32.87 9.83 18.13
CA MET A 255 34.08 10.58 18.48
C MET A 255 35.18 10.55 17.42
N ILE A 256 35.12 9.66 16.41
CA ILE A 256 36.16 9.57 15.36
C ILE A 256 35.94 10.66 14.28
N PRO A 257 36.88 11.59 14.08
CA PRO A 257 36.82 12.58 13.00
C PRO A 257 37.10 11.94 11.62
N PRO A 258 36.69 12.58 10.50
CA PRO A 258 35.84 13.78 10.41
C PRO A 258 34.34 13.40 10.47
N LYS A 259 33.50 14.25 11.09
CA LYS A 259 32.03 14.12 11.10
C LYS A 259 31.47 12.79 11.68
N GLY A 260 32.05 12.27 12.77
CA GLY A 260 31.64 11.00 13.38
C GLY A 260 30.13 10.86 13.65
N LYS A 261 29.46 11.93 14.12
CA LYS A 261 27.99 12.00 14.29
C LYS A 261 27.21 11.71 12.99
N GLU A 262 27.54 12.39 11.89
CA GLU A 262 26.86 12.21 10.60
C GLU A 262 27.14 10.82 10.01
N PHE A 263 28.37 10.32 10.20
CA PHE A 263 28.76 8.98 9.80
C PHE A 263 27.96 7.92 10.56
N LEU A 264 27.85 8.01 11.89
CA LEU A 264 27.07 7.10 12.72
C LEU A 264 25.59 7.07 12.30
N GLN A 265 24.96 8.24 12.14
CA GLN A 265 23.57 8.35 11.67
C GLN A 265 23.36 7.66 10.30
N SER A 266 24.34 7.79 9.40
CA SER A 266 24.31 7.15 8.09
C SER A 266 24.39 5.61 8.21
N ILE A 267 25.26 5.09 9.08
CA ILE A 267 25.38 3.65 9.35
C ILE A 267 24.11 3.10 10.01
N GLU A 268 23.54 3.80 10.99
CA GLU A 268 22.28 3.38 11.64
C GLU A 268 21.11 3.34 10.64
N HIS A 269 21.02 4.31 9.73
CA HIS A 269 20.01 4.30 8.67
C HIS A 269 20.21 3.12 7.69
N ILE A 270 21.45 2.78 7.35
CA ILE A 270 21.77 1.61 6.50
C ILE A 270 21.36 0.31 7.19
N LEU A 271 21.68 0.13 8.47
CA LEU A 271 21.31 -1.06 9.24
C LEU A 271 19.78 -1.19 9.43
N GLU A 272 19.07 -0.09 9.66
CA GLU A 272 17.60 -0.10 9.72
C GLU A 272 16.98 -0.51 8.37
N ARG A 273 17.57 -0.06 7.25
CA ARG A 273 17.20 -0.53 5.92
C ARG A 273 17.53 -2.02 5.71
N GLU A 274 18.66 -2.50 6.23
CA GLU A 274 19.07 -3.91 6.10
C GLU A 274 18.09 -4.86 6.77
N LYS A 275 17.48 -4.49 7.92
CA LYS A 275 16.39 -5.26 8.53
C LYS A 275 15.29 -5.55 7.51
N ASN A 276 14.78 -4.53 6.80
CA ASN A 276 13.74 -4.72 5.77
C ASN A 276 14.16 -5.74 4.69
N TRP A 277 15.43 -5.79 4.32
CA TRP A 277 15.98 -6.77 3.39
C TRP A 277 16.00 -8.20 3.98
N VAL A 278 16.37 -8.34 5.25
CA VAL A 278 16.31 -9.62 5.98
C VAL A 278 14.87 -10.16 6.05
N TRP A 279 13.89 -9.31 6.40
CA TRP A 279 12.47 -9.69 6.44
C TRP A 279 11.95 -10.09 5.04
N TRP A 280 12.18 -9.26 4.01
CA TRP A 280 11.81 -9.56 2.62
C TRP A 280 12.42 -10.89 2.12
N LYS A 281 13.69 -11.14 2.45
CA LYS A 281 14.41 -12.35 2.06
C LYS A 281 13.83 -13.60 2.74
N ARG A 282 13.51 -13.50 4.04
CA ARG A 282 12.89 -14.58 4.81
C ARG A 282 11.50 -14.93 4.26
N ASP A 283 10.74 -13.92 3.84
CA ASP A 283 9.38 -14.08 3.28
C ASP A 283 9.38 -14.61 1.83
N GLY A 284 10.51 -15.18 1.37
CA GLY A 284 10.62 -15.90 0.11
C GLY A 284 11.04 -15.04 -1.09
N CYS A 285 11.51 -13.80 -0.83
CA CYS A 285 11.97 -12.84 -1.84
C CYS A 285 10.88 -12.49 -2.88
N PRO A 286 9.69 -12.00 -2.44
CA PRO A 286 8.59 -11.67 -3.35
C PRO A 286 8.99 -10.58 -4.36
N ALA A 287 8.52 -10.71 -5.60
CA ALA A 287 8.78 -9.73 -6.65
C ALA A 287 8.28 -8.33 -6.26
N PHE A 288 9.17 -7.34 -6.32
CA PHE A 288 8.82 -5.91 -6.17
C PHE A 288 7.97 -5.40 -7.33
N GLU A 289 8.17 -5.98 -8.52
CA GLU A 289 7.40 -5.67 -9.71
C GLU A 289 5.99 -6.26 -9.62
N LYS A 290 4.98 -5.38 -9.62
CA LYS A 290 3.61 -5.78 -9.96
C LYS A 290 3.63 -6.20 -11.42
N GLN A 291 3.36 -7.48 -11.71
CA GLN A 291 3.26 -7.94 -13.09
C GLN A 291 2.30 -7.04 -13.88
N PRO A 292 2.64 -6.65 -15.12
CA PRO A 292 1.73 -5.94 -16.00
C PRO A 292 0.37 -6.65 -15.99
N PHE A 293 -0.71 -5.90 -15.83
CA PHE A 293 -2.04 -6.51 -15.82
C PHE A 293 -2.31 -7.10 -17.21
N GLU A 294 -2.06 -8.41 -17.36
CA GLU A 294 -2.41 -9.14 -18.55
C GLU A 294 -3.90 -8.91 -18.82
N LYS A 295 -4.21 -8.17 -19.89
CA LYS A 295 -5.53 -8.19 -20.51
C LYS A 295 -5.74 -9.61 -21.00
N LYS A 296 -6.24 -10.49 -20.13
CA LYS A 296 -6.45 -11.90 -20.44
C LYS A 296 -7.32 -12.02 -21.69
N SER A 297 -6.69 -12.34 -22.81
CA SER A 297 -7.34 -12.96 -23.96
C SER A 297 -7.98 -14.24 -23.40
N GLY A 298 -9.30 -14.21 -23.29
CA GLY A 298 -10.02 -15.08 -22.37
C GLY A 298 -10.00 -16.55 -22.78
N GLN A 299 -9.04 -17.33 -22.28
CA GLN A 299 -9.22 -18.78 -22.19
C GLN A 299 -10.22 -19.10 -21.08
N ALA A 300 -11.24 -19.87 -21.44
CA ALA A 300 -12.45 -20.07 -20.66
C ALA A 300 -12.27 -21.09 -19.51
N GLY A 301 -11.44 -20.76 -18.54
CA GLY A 301 -11.49 -21.42 -17.23
C GLY A 301 -12.84 -21.15 -16.56
N ALA A 302 -13.57 -22.20 -16.18
CA ALA A 302 -14.96 -22.14 -15.67
C ALA A 302 -15.07 -21.43 -14.31
N ARG A 303 -14.96 -20.10 -14.30
CA ARG A 303 -15.28 -19.25 -13.15
C ARG A 303 -16.77 -19.37 -12.86
N LYS A 304 -17.13 -19.84 -11.66
CA LYS A 304 -18.51 -19.80 -11.13
C LYS A 304 -19.06 -18.38 -11.34
N ARG A 305 -20.03 -18.24 -12.26
CA ARG A 305 -20.57 -16.94 -12.66
C ARG A 305 -21.31 -16.33 -11.47
N LYS A 306 -20.73 -15.29 -10.86
CA LYS A 306 -21.49 -14.41 -9.96
C LYS A 306 -22.68 -13.84 -10.74
N PRO A 307 -23.86 -13.65 -10.13
CA PRO A 307 -25.02 -13.08 -10.80
C PRO A 307 -24.65 -11.72 -11.40
N ARG A 308 -24.72 -11.59 -12.72
CA ARG A 308 -24.36 -10.35 -13.41
C ARG A 308 -25.60 -9.47 -13.52
N TRP A 309 -25.79 -8.59 -12.54
CA TRP A 309 -26.85 -7.58 -12.59
C TRP A 309 -26.66 -6.69 -13.83
N ARG A 310 -27.69 -6.55 -14.68
CA ARG A 310 -27.58 -5.78 -15.94
C ARG A 310 -27.09 -4.34 -15.72
N LEU A 311 -27.55 -3.70 -14.65
CA LEU A 311 -27.19 -2.33 -14.25
C LEU A 311 -26.19 -2.28 -13.07
N GLY A 312 -25.34 -3.30 -12.93
CA GLY A 312 -24.24 -3.33 -11.95
C GLY A 312 -24.63 -3.73 -10.53
N ASN A 313 -25.73 -3.21 -9.97
CA ASN A 313 -26.25 -3.61 -8.65
C ASN A 313 -27.66 -4.25 -8.73
N LYS A 314 -28.06 -4.89 -7.62
CA LYS A 314 -29.34 -5.60 -7.50
C LYS A 314 -30.54 -4.64 -7.60
N GLU A 315 -30.48 -3.51 -6.91
CA GLU A 315 -31.62 -2.58 -6.78
C GLU A 315 -31.97 -1.87 -8.10
N LEU A 316 -30.97 -1.43 -8.87
CA LEU A 316 -31.17 -0.90 -10.23
C LEU A 316 -31.71 -1.98 -11.17
N ALA A 317 -31.20 -3.21 -11.07
CA ALA A 317 -31.72 -4.33 -11.86
C ALA A 317 -33.14 -4.75 -11.44
N GLN A 318 -33.60 -4.40 -10.24
CA GLN A 318 -34.97 -4.63 -9.76
C GLN A 318 -35.91 -3.51 -10.22
N LEU A 319 -35.48 -2.24 -10.13
CA LEU A 319 -36.27 -1.08 -10.57
C LEU A 319 -36.53 -1.10 -12.09
N TRP A 320 -35.57 -1.55 -12.90
CA TRP A 320 -35.77 -1.71 -14.34
C TRP A 320 -36.73 -2.83 -14.74
N LYS A 321 -36.89 -3.88 -13.92
CA LYS A 321 -37.92 -4.91 -14.16
C LYS A 321 -39.34 -4.37 -14.01
N TRP A 322 -39.54 -3.35 -13.17
CA TRP A 322 -40.83 -2.69 -13.03
C TRP A 322 -41.14 -1.79 -14.24
N ALA A 323 -40.11 -1.18 -14.84
CA ALA A 323 -40.27 -0.29 -15.99
C ALA A 323 -40.50 -1.02 -17.33
N GLU A 324 -40.01 -2.26 -17.50
CA GLU A 324 -40.21 -3.05 -18.73
C GLU A 324 -41.68 -3.46 -18.98
N LEU A 325 -42.56 -3.38 -17.97
CA LEU A 325 -43.99 -3.74 -18.04
C LEU A 325 -44.94 -2.52 -17.95
N ASN A 326 -44.43 -1.31 -18.15
CA ASN A 326 -45.13 -0.08 -17.75
C ASN A 326 -46.17 0.55 -18.72
N PRO A 327 -46.69 -0.09 -19.80
CA PRO A 327 -47.93 0.36 -20.44
C PRO A 327 -49.16 0.08 -19.58
N ASP A 328 -49.26 -1.13 -19.03
CA ASP A 328 -50.50 -1.66 -18.46
C ASP A 328 -50.77 -1.18 -17.02
N ALA A 329 -49.74 -0.66 -16.34
CA ALA A 329 -49.82 -0.10 -14.99
C ALA A 329 -50.75 1.13 -14.89
N LEU A 330 -51.07 1.78 -16.01
CA LEU A 330 -52.04 2.88 -16.05
C LEU A 330 -53.49 2.38 -16.16
N THR A 331 -53.72 1.14 -16.61
CA THR A 331 -55.03 0.55 -16.91
C THR A 331 -55.51 -0.48 -15.88
N ASP A 332 -54.72 -0.75 -14.84
CA ASP A 332 -55.02 -1.69 -13.76
C ASP A 332 -56.45 -1.51 -13.16
N SER A 333 -57.12 -2.64 -12.86
CA SER A 333 -58.43 -2.67 -12.22
C SER A 333 -58.39 -2.16 -10.79
N ASP A 334 -57.31 -2.47 -10.07
CA ASP A 334 -57.17 -2.24 -8.62
C ASP A 334 -56.62 -0.84 -8.32
N ARG A 335 -56.30 -0.07 -9.37
CA ARG A 335 -55.94 1.34 -9.29
C ARG A 335 -57.07 2.15 -8.67
N VAL A 336 -56.73 3.03 -7.73
CA VAL A 336 -57.67 3.99 -7.13
C VAL A 336 -58.28 4.88 -8.23
N ARG A 337 -59.53 4.58 -8.60
CA ARG A 337 -60.35 5.38 -9.53
C ARG A 337 -61.02 6.53 -8.78
N MET A 338 -61.35 7.61 -9.49
CA MET A 338 -62.19 8.66 -8.90
C MET A 338 -63.63 8.13 -8.80
N PRO A 339 -64.30 8.24 -7.64
CA PRO A 339 -65.70 7.83 -7.50
C PRO A 339 -66.62 8.75 -8.33
N SER A 340 -67.83 8.25 -8.60
CA SER A 340 -68.88 9.10 -9.17
C SER A 340 -69.39 10.12 -8.15
N VAL A 341 -69.93 11.24 -8.63
CA VAL A 341 -70.60 12.27 -7.80
C VAL A 341 -71.69 11.67 -6.91
N THR A 342 -72.49 10.74 -7.43
CA THR A 342 -73.55 10.08 -6.66
C THR A 342 -73.00 9.14 -5.58
N GLU A 343 -71.89 8.45 -5.81
CA GLU A 343 -71.24 7.65 -4.76
C GLU A 343 -70.58 8.51 -3.70
N TYR A 344 -69.98 9.64 -4.08
CA TYR A 344 -69.23 10.50 -3.16
C TYR A 344 -70.14 11.20 -2.14
N TRP A 345 -71.33 11.65 -2.55
CA TRP A 345 -72.26 12.40 -1.70
C TRP A 345 -73.25 11.55 -0.90
N LYS A 346 -73.30 10.22 -1.08
CA LYS A 346 -74.18 9.33 -0.27
C LYS A 346 -74.12 9.61 1.24
N PRO A 347 -72.95 9.73 1.88
CA PRO A 347 -72.88 10.00 3.32
C PRO A 347 -73.54 11.34 3.71
N LEU A 348 -73.39 12.39 2.88
CA LEU A 348 -74.04 13.67 3.13
C LEU A 348 -75.55 13.64 2.83
N ALA A 349 -76.00 12.79 1.91
CA ALA A 349 -77.42 12.56 1.66
C ALA A 349 -78.09 11.81 2.83
N GLU A 350 -77.39 10.84 3.41
CA GLU A 350 -77.80 10.09 4.61
C GLU A 350 -77.86 11.00 5.84
N ASP A 351 -76.88 11.90 6.04
CA ASP A 351 -76.93 12.95 7.07
C ASP A 351 -78.16 13.88 6.94
N MET A 352 -78.68 14.07 5.72
CA MET A 352 -79.81 14.98 5.46
C MET A 352 -81.19 14.36 5.72
N ASP A 353 -81.28 13.05 5.99
CA ASP A 353 -82.53 12.40 6.39
C ASP A 353 -82.78 12.61 7.89
N THR A 354 -83.84 13.36 8.22
CA THR A 354 -84.28 13.56 9.61
C THR A 354 -84.64 12.26 10.35
N SER A 355 -84.86 11.16 9.62
CA SER A 355 -85.11 9.83 10.16
C SER A 355 -83.85 9.12 10.66
N ALA A 356 -82.66 9.54 10.21
CA ALA A 356 -81.38 8.92 10.57
C ALA A 356 -80.91 9.28 11.99
N GLY A 357 -81.47 10.34 12.60
CA GLY A 357 -81.21 10.71 14.00
C GLY A 357 -79.78 11.18 14.31
N ILE A 358 -79.03 11.62 13.28
CA ILE A 358 -77.65 12.09 13.42
C ILE A 358 -77.63 13.51 14.01
N GLU A 359 -76.73 13.76 14.95
CA GLU A 359 -76.55 15.08 15.58
C GLU A 359 -75.79 16.04 14.63
N GLU A 360 -76.28 17.30 14.51
CA GLU A 360 -75.76 18.28 13.53
C GLU A 360 -74.24 18.52 13.59
N GLU A 361 -73.60 18.30 14.74
CA GLU A 361 -72.15 18.46 14.91
C GLU A 361 -71.33 17.47 14.06
N TYR A 362 -71.86 16.27 13.84
CA TYR A 362 -71.17 15.19 13.11
C TYR A 362 -71.47 15.14 11.61
N HIS A 363 -72.37 15.99 11.10
CA HIS A 363 -72.69 16.04 9.67
C HIS A 363 -71.44 16.33 8.83
N HIS A 364 -71.29 15.62 7.72
CA HIS A 364 -70.20 15.77 6.76
C HIS A 364 -70.09 17.18 6.18
N LYS A 365 -71.16 18.00 6.26
CA LYS A 365 -71.18 19.45 5.95
C LYS A 365 -70.18 20.26 6.78
N ASN A 366 -69.85 19.81 7.99
CA ASN A 366 -68.88 20.48 8.88
C ASN A 366 -67.43 20.13 8.50
N ASN A 367 -67.20 18.99 7.81
CA ASN A 367 -65.87 18.58 7.39
C ASN A 367 -65.42 19.35 6.14
N ARG A 368 -64.67 20.43 6.37
CA ARG A 368 -64.15 21.32 5.32
C ARG A 368 -63.34 20.60 4.23
N VAL A 369 -62.64 19.52 4.55
CA VAL A 369 -61.83 18.75 3.57
C VAL A 369 -62.71 17.87 2.71
N TYR A 370 -63.73 17.23 3.29
CA TYR A 370 -64.75 16.46 2.56
C TYR A 370 -65.53 17.39 1.60
N CYS A 371 -66.05 18.50 2.12
CA CYS A 371 -66.77 19.49 1.32
C CYS A 371 -65.93 20.03 0.15
N TRP A 372 -64.66 20.38 0.39
CA TRP A 372 -63.77 20.89 -0.66
C TRP A 372 -63.42 19.85 -1.72
N LYS A 373 -63.22 18.57 -1.33
CA LYS A 373 -63.02 17.47 -2.28
C LYS A 373 -64.28 17.23 -3.11
N GLY A 374 -65.45 17.14 -2.47
CA GLY A 374 -66.74 16.96 -3.14
C GLY A 374 -67.06 18.08 -4.13
N LEU A 375 -66.86 19.35 -3.76
CA LEU A 375 -67.02 20.48 -4.67
C LEU A 375 -66.09 20.39 -5.91
N ARG A 376 -64.86 19.90 -5.75
CA ARG A 376 -63.95 19.66 -6.89
C ARG A 376 -64.34 18.44 -7.74
N PHE A 377 -65.03 17.45 -7.18
CA PHE A 377 -65.61 16.36 -7.96
C PHE A 377 -66.84 16.82 -8.73
N GLN A 378 -67.75 17.56 -8.07
CA GLN A 378 -68.94 18.12 -8.70
C GLN A 378 -68.58 19.01 -9.90
N ALA A 379 -67.72 20.02 -9.70
CA ALA A 379 -67.30 20.95 -10.76
C ALA A 379 -66.63 20.27 -11.98
N ARG A 380 -66.30 18.97 -11.90
CA ARG A 380 -65.72 18.17 -12.99
C ARG A 380 -66.70 17.19 -13.65
N GLN A 381 -67.77 16.78 -12.95
CA GLN A 381 -68.71 15.75 -13.43
C GLN A 381 -70.12 16.32 -13.66
N ASP A 382 -70.55 17.32 -12.88
CA ASP A 382 -71.86 17.97 -12.95
C ASP A 382 -71.76 19.47 -12.61
N LEU A 383 -71.71 20.31 -13.64
CA LEU A 383 -71.65 21.76 -13.47
C LEU A 383 -73.00 22.36 -13.02
N GLU A 384 -74.13 21.67 -13.26
CA GLU A 384 -75.45 22.18 -12.88
C GLU A 384 -75.67 22.03 -11.37
N GLY A 385 -75.45 20.84 -10.79
CA GLY A 385 -75.49 20.66 -9.33
C GLY A 385 -74.41 21.46 -8.61
N PHE A 386 -73.24 21.71 -9.25
CA PHE A 386 -72.24 22.60 -8.67
C PHE A 386 -72.73 24.06 -8.55
N SER A 387 -73.50 24.57 -9.52
CA SER A 387 -74.05 25.93 -9.48
C SER A 387 -74.99 26.17 -8.28
N ARG A 388 -75.73 25.13 -7.87
CA ARG A 388 -76.67 25.17 -6.74
C ARG A 388 -75.98 25.43 -5.39
N PHE A 389 -74.66 25.26 -5.32
CA PHE A 389 -73.85 25.66 -4.16
C PHE A 389 -74.00 27.14 -3.81
N CYS A 390 -74.15 28.02 -4.81
CA CYS A 390 -74.26 29.46 -4.61
C CYS A 390 -75.56 29.86 -3.92
N ASP A 391 -76.65 29.14 -4.20
CA ASP A 391 -77.99 29.46 -3.71
C ASP A 391 -78.35 28.70 -2.42
N TYR A 392 -77.88 27.45 -2.28
CA TYR A 392 -78.30 26.51 -1.25
C TYR A 392 -77.16 25.92 -0.41
N GLY A 393 -75.91 26.36 -0.61
CA GLY A 393 -74.74 25.85 0.12
C GLY A 393 -74.39 24.40 -0.23
N ILE A 394 -73.64 23.72 0.63
CA ILE A 394 -73.09 22.39 0.35
C ILE A 394 -74.17 21.30 0.20
N GLU A 395 -75.27 21.43 0.94
CA GLU A 395 -76.41 20.51 0.91
C GLU A 395 -77.15 20.55 -0.45
N GLY A 396 -77.19 21.72 -1.11
CA GLY A 396 -77.79 21.86 -2.45
C GLY A 396 -76.98 21.25 -3.60
N VAL A 397 -75.76 20.77 -3.33
CA VAL A 397 -74.89 20.09 -4.30
C VAL A 397 -75.14 18.57 -4.34
N VAL A 398 -75.85 18.04 -3.34
CA VAL A 398 -76.20 16.62 -3.26
C VAL A 398 -77.21 16.27 -4.37
N PRO A 399 -76.96 15.22 -5.18
CA PRO A 399 -77.88 14.80 -6.24
C PRO A 399 -79.31 14.54 -5.74
N PRO A 400 -80.35 15.12 -6.39
CA PRO A 400 -81.74 15.01 -5.94
C PRO A 400 -82.30 13.57 -5.92
N GLU A 401 -81.66 12.61 -6.59
CA GLU A 401 -82.02 11.19 -6.54
C GLU A 401 -81.65 10.51 -5.21
N LEU A 402 -80.73 11.10 -4.43
CA LEU A 402 -80.26 10.54 -3.16
C LEU A 402 -81.03 11.09 -1.94
N LEU A 403 -81.85 12.13 -2.11
CA LEU A 403 -82.53 12.80 -1.01
C LEU A 403 -83.97 12.29 -0.82
N PRO A 404 -84.45 12.10 0.43
CA PRO A 404 -85.86 11.80 0.72
C PRO A 404 -86.81 12.85 0.10
N PRO A 405 -88.04 12.47 -0.30
CA PRO A 405 -88.94 13.35 -1.05
C PRO A 405 -89.24 14.67 -0.32
N ASP A 406 -89.38 14.63 1.01
CA ASP A 406 -89.66 15.80 1.85
C ASP A 406 -88.48 16.79 1.94
N VAL A 407 -87.25 16.28 1.78
CA VAL A 407 -86.02 17.09 1.72
C VAL A 407 -85.82 17.63 0.30
N ARG A 408 -86.02 16.77 -0.71
CA ARG A 408 -85.95 17.12 -2.14
C ARG A 408 -86.89 18.26 -2.53
N ALA A 409 -88.05 18.37 -1.89
CA ALA A 409 -89.01 19.46 -2.10
C ALA A 409 -88.43 20.84 -1.73
N LYS A 410 -87.57 20.94 -0.70
CA LYS A 410 -87.00 22.21 -0.22
C LYS A 410 -86.07 22.83 -1.27
N PHE A 411 -85.22 22.02 -1.90
CA PHE A 411 -84.21 22.45 -2.87
C PHE A 411 -84.74 22.58 -4.33
N ASN A 412 -86.00 22.24 -4.58
CA ASN A 412 -86.66 22.39 -5.88
C ASN A 412 -87.65 23.57 -5.95
N SER A 413 -87.76 24.39 -4.90
CA SER A 413 -88.60 25.59 -4.91
C SER A 413 -87.92 26.73 -5.70
N LYS A 414 -88.67 27.43 -6.57
CA LYS A 414 -88.11 28.53 -7.37
C LYS A 414 -87.70 29.71 -6.47
N PRO A 415 -86.48 30.26 -6.57
CA PRO A 415 -86.05 31.37 -5.72
C PRO A 415 -86.80 32.66 -6.07
N SER A 416 -87.72 33.06 -5.19
CA SER A 416 -88.45 34.33 -5.23
C SER A 416 -88.34 35.03 -3.88
N GLU A 417 -87.61 36.15 -3.87
CA GLU A 417 -87.51 37.17 -2.82
C GLU A 417 -86.92 36.83 -1.42
N LYS A 418 -85.76 37.46 -1.13
CA LYS A 418 -85.31 38.04 0.17
C LYS A 418 -84.99 37.05 1.31
N ALA A 419 -83.85 37.14 2.02
CA ALA A 419 -83.38 38.36 2.70
C ALA A 419 -81.90 38.33 3.18
N LYS A 420 -81.31 39.54 3.22
CA LYS A 420 -80.17 40.06 4.01
C LYS A 420 -79.24 39.08 4.78
N ARG A 421 -77.97 39.08 4.35
CA ARG A 421 -76.77 38.78 5.17
C ARG A 421 -76.83 39.42 6.57
N PRO A 422 -76.52 38.69 7.66
CA PRO A 422 -76.01 39.28 8.89
C PRO A 422 -74.51 39.55 8.78
N LYS A 423 -74.11 40.72 9.28
CA LYS A 423 -72.72 41.18 9.41
C LYS A 423 -72.13 40.59 10.70
N ARG A 424 -70.84 40.24 10.75
CA ARG A 424 -70.12 40.02 12.02
C ARG A 424 -68.86 40.88 12.05
N GLU A 425 -68.58 41.45 13.20
CA GLU A 425 -67.68 42.59 13.40
C GLU A 425 -66.30 42.16 13.90
N ASP A 426 -65.28 42.98 13.65
CA ASP A 426 -63.96 42.89 14.27
C ASP A 426 -63.95 43.54 15.66
N ALA A 427 -63.34 42.89 16.67
CA ALA A 427 -62.50 43.55 17.70
C ALA A 427 -61.96 42.60 18.79
N ARG A 428 -60.62 42.59 18.97
CA ARG A 428 -59.84 42.48 20.25
C ARG A 428 -60.07 41.24 21.15
N GLY A 429 -59.06 40.64 21.81
CA GLY A 429 -57.61 40.85 21.86
C GLY A 429 -57.02 40.19 23.13
N THR A 430 -55.71 39.87 23.14
CA THR A 430 -54.90 39.29 24.27
C THR A 430 -55.36 37.93 24.84
N SER A 431 -54.51 36.99 25.27
CA SER A 431 -53.05 36.75 25.26
C SER A 431 -52.82 35.22 25.37
N ALA A 432 -51.64 34.58 25.45
CA ALA A 432 -50.23 35.01 25.55
C ALA A 432 -49.30 33.94 24.92
N HIS A 433 -47.99 34.23 24.82
CA HIS A 433 -46.93 33.23 24.62
C HIS A 433 -46.39 32.73 25.97
N PRO A 434 -45.66 31.59 26.00
CA PRO A 434 -44.22 31.72 26.24
C PRO A 434 -43.29 30.80 25.42
N LYS A 435 -42.24 31.45 24.87
CA LYS A 435 -40.83 31.02 24.78
C LYS A 435 -40.43 29.79 23.94
N GLU A 436 -39.69 30.08 22.86
CA GLU A 436 -38.66 29.21 22.27
C GLU A 436 -37.48 28.98 23.24
N PRO A 437 -36.55 28.08 22.86
CA PRO A 437 -35.18 28.57 22.63
C PRO A 437 -34.55 28.13 21.29
N GLN A 438 -34.31 29.12 20.43
CA GLN A 438 -33.06 29.43 19.70
C GLN A 438 -32.05 28.29 19.37
N VAL A 439 -31.72 28.03 18.08
CA VAL A 439 -30.58 28.63 17.26
C VAL A 439 -29.53 27.54 16.96
N PRO A 440 -28.71 27.58 15.87
CA PRO A 440 -28.48 28.65 14.89
C PRO A 440 -28.81 28.32 13.41
N ARG A 441 -28.66 29.35 12.56
CA ARG A 441 -28.82 29.29 11.09
C ARG A 441 -27.60 29.93 10.40
N ALA A 442 -27.17 29.30 9.30
CA ALA A 442 -26.44 29.87 8.15
C ALA A 442 -25.00 30.44 8.28
N SER A 443 -24.08 29.85 7.51
CA SER A 443 -23.21 30.44 6.46
C SER A 443 -22.31 29.28 5.94
N SER A 444 -21.76 29.21 4.74
CA SER A 444 -21.59 30.07 3.54
C SER A 444 -21.77 29.13 2.31
N GLY A 445 -21.78 29.49 1.03
CA GLY A 445 -21.33 30.66 0.27
C GLY A 445 -21.54 30.36 -1.22
N ALA A 446 -21.24 31.32 -2.11
CA ALA A 446 -21.74 31.32 -3.48
C ALA A 446 -20.77 30.78 -4.55
N TYR A 447 -21.36 30.19 -5.60
CA TYR A 447 -21.00 30.31 -7.04
C TYR A 447 -19.61 29.93 -7.59
N LEU A 448 -19.64 29.58 -8.89
CA LEU A 448 -18.52 29.30 -9.82
C LEU A 448 -17.75 27.99 -9.50
N GLY A 449 -17.34 27.18 -10.47
CA GLY A 449 -17.42 27.30 -11.93
C GLY A 449 -16.15 26.70 -12.53
N TYR A 450 -16.24 25.51 -13.14
CA TYR A 450 -15.07 24.82 -13.67
C TYR A 450 -15.24 24.47 -15.15
N HIS A 451 -14.51 25.20 -15.98
CA HIS A 451 -13.88 24.62 -17.17
C HIS A 451 -12.65 23.81 -16.72
N ASN A 452 -12.34 22.76 -17.49
CA ASN A 452 -11.16 21.89 -17.38
C ASN A 452 -9.81 22.66 -17.50
N PRO A 453 -8.64 22.09 -17.16
CA PRO A 453 -8.27 20.66 -17.23
C PRO A 453 -8.58 19.77 -16.02
#